data_AF-A0A8T3SZH3-F1
#
_entry.id   AF-A0A8T3SZH3-F1
#
_cell.length_a   1.000
_cell.length_b   1.000
_cell.length_c   1.000
_cell.angle_alpha   90.00
_cell.angle_beta   90.00
_cell.angle_gamma   90.00
#
_symmetry.space_group_name_H-M   'P 1'
#
loop_
_entity.id
_entity.type
_entity.pdbx_description
1 polymer ?
#
loop_
_entity_poly.entity_id
_entity_poly.type
_entity_poly.pdbx_seq_one_letter_code
_entity_poly.pdbx_strand_id
1 'polypeptide(L)' 'MREQLPDHVAKNRAYWDEINAPKYAPHGRRAWATNEVTWGIFGVAEAELHVLPDELEGKDIVELGCGTA' A
#
# COMPACT_ATOMS: atom_id res chain seq x y z
N MET A 1 -11.58 3.39 -27.24
CA MET A 1 -10.70 2.24 -27.53
C MET A 1 -9.83 2.04 -26.30
N ARG A 2 -9.87 0.91 -25.60
CA ARG A 2 -8.85 0.63 -24.57
C ARG A 2 -7.56 0.34 -25.33
N GLU A 3 -6.54 1.16 -25.15
CA GLU A 3 -5.18 0.80 -25.60
C GLU A 3 -4.80 -0.53 -24.96
N GLN A 4 -4.22 -1.43 -25.76
CA GLN A 4 -3.62 -2.65 -25.22
C GLN A 4 -2.42 -2.24 -24.38
N LEU A 5 -2.35 -2.75 -23.15
CA LEU A 5 -1.23 -2.50 -22.26
C LEU A 5 0.06 -3.04 -22.89
N PRO A 6 1.22 -2.39 -22.68
CA PRO A 6 2.50 -3.00 -22.99
C PRO A 6 2.62 -4.38 -22.31
N ASP A 7 3.26 -5.34 -22.98
CA ASP A 7 3.35 -6.74 -22.52
C ASP A 7 3.86 -6.88 -21.07
N HIS A 8 4.89 -6.11 -20.71
CA HIS A 8 5.44 -6.12 -19.35
C HIS A 8 4.43 -5.64 -18.29
N VAL A 9 3.55 -4.68 -18.63
CA VAL A 9 2.50 -4.18 -17.73
C VAL A 9 1.42 -5.23 -17.55
N ALA A 10 0.98 -5.87 -18.64
CA ALA A 10 -0.01 -6.94 -18.59
C ALA A 10 0.47 -8.12 -17.73
N LYS A 11 1.73 -8.55 -17.92
CA LYS A 11 2.36 -9.60 -17.11
C LYS A 11 2.48 -9.22 -15.64
N ASN A 12 2.90 -7.99 -15.34
CA ASN A 12 3.01 -7.53 -13.96
C ASN A 12 1.64 -7.51 -13.27
N ARG A 13 0.59 -7.03 -13.96
CA ARG A 13 -0.77 -7.04 -13.41
C ARG A 13 -1.24 -8.46 -13.09
N ALA A 14 -1.12 -9.39 -14.03
CA ALA A 14 -1.53 -10.78 -13.82
C ALA A 14 -0.78 -11.40 -12.63
N TYR A 15 0.53 -11.17 -12.53
CA TYR A 15 1.32 -11.65 -11.42
C TYR A 15 0.86 -11.09 -10.07
N TRP A 16 0.56 -9.78 -9.98
CA TRP A 16 0.08 -9.18 -8.74
C TRP A 16 -1.32 -9.67 -8.35
N ASP A 17 -2.23 -9.75 -9.31
CA ASP A 17 -3.61 -10.19 -9.08
C ASP A 17 -3.66 -11.65 -8.62
N GLU A 18 -2.91 -12.53 -9.28
CA GLU A 18 -3.02 -13.98 -9.06
C GLU A 18 -2.11 -14.49 -7.94
N ILE A 19 -0.88 -13.96 -7.84
CA ILE A 19 0.14 -14.53 -6.95
C ILE A 19 0.26 -13.75 -5.65
N ASN A 20 0.17 -12.42 -5.71
CA ASN A 20 0.45 -11.57 -4.56
C ASN A 20 -0.81 -11.16 -3.80
N ALA A 21 -1.92 -10.85 -4.48
CA ALA A 21 -3.13 -10.39 -3.80
C ALA A 21 -3.60 -11.33 -2.68
N PRO A 22 -3.62 -12.68 -2.84
CA PRO A 22 -3.99 -13.59 -1.74
C PRO A 22 -3.03 -13.55 -0.55
N LYS A 23 -1.73 -13.27 -0.79
CA LYS A 23 -0.69 -13.22 0.24
C LYS A 23 -0.77 -11.92 1.05
N TYR A 24 -1.01 -10.80 0.39
CA TYR A 24 -0.98 -9.47 1.02
C TYR A 24 -2.34 -9.03 1.56
N ALA A 25 -3.46 -9.46 1.00
CA ALA A 25 -4.79 -9.03 1.45
C ALA A 25 -5.07 -9.30 2.95
N PRO A 26 -4.69 -10.45 3.54
CA PRO A 26 -4.84 -10.66 4.99
C PRO A 26 -3.96 -9.72 5.83
N HIS A 27 -2.75 -9.40 5.36
CA HIS A 27 -1.88 -8.44 6.04
C HIS A 27 -2.49 -7.04 6.02
N GLY A 28 -2.94 -6.60 4.84
CA GLY A 28 -3.64 -5.33 4.69
C GLY A 28 -4.80 -5.18 5.65
N ARG A 29 -5.70 -6.18 5.70
CA ARG A 29 -6.84 -6.15 6.64
C ARG A 29 -6.42 -5.97 8.11
N ARG A 30 -5.27 -6.54 8.52
CA ARG A 30 -4.75 -6.35 9.89
C ARG A 30 -4.19 -4.94 10.08
N ALA A 31 -3.44 -4.44 9.11
CA ALA A 31 -2.87 -3.08 9.14
C ALA A 31 -3.97 -2.01 9.17
N TRP A 32 -5.03 -2.17 8.39
CA TRP A 32 -6.18 -1.25 8.38
C TRP A 32 -7.06 -1.32 9.62
N ALA A 33 -7.02 -2.42 10.37
CA ALA A 33 -7.81 -2.59 11.59
C ALA A 33 -7.13 -2.02 12.84
N THR A 34 -5.87 -1.57 12.72
CA THR A 34 -5.13 -0.95 13.83
C THR A 34 -5.10 0.57 13.67
N ASN A 35 -5.00 1.28 14.80
CA ASN A 35 -4.75 2.72 14.81
C ASN A 35 -3.25 3.05 14.86
N GLU A 36 -2.40 2.03 14.96
CA GLU A 36 -0.94 2.19 14.96
C GLU A 36 -0.41 2.01 13.53
N VAL A 37 0.05 3.11 12.93
CA VAL A 37 0.73 3.09 11.63
C VAL A 37 2.12 2.49 11.80
N THR A 38 2.50 1.59 10.91
CA THR A 38 3.82 0.95 10.91
C THR A 38 4.45 1.01 9.52
N TRP A 39 5.78 1.04 9.48
CA TRP A 39 6.55 1.28 8.26
C TRP A 39 7.45 0.11 7.87
N GLY A 40 7.55 -0.07 6.56
CA GLY A 40 8.44 -1.04 5.94
C GLY A 40 8.10 -2.49 6.28
N ILE A 41 9.00 -3.38 5.90
CA ILE A 41 8.83 -4.83 6.11
C ILE A 41 9.05 -5.26 7.58
N PHE A 42 9.62 -4.37 8.39
CA PHE A 42 9.93 -4.63 9.80
C PHE A 42 8.85 -4.15 10.75
N GLY A 43 7.85 -3.38 10.26
CA GLY A 43 6.73 -2.92 11.06
C GLY A 43 7.13 -1.91 12.14
N VAL A 44 8.07 -1.00 11.85
CA VAL A 44 8.50 0.01 12.82
C VAL A 44 7.39 1.04 12.99
N ALA A 45 7.00 1.35 14.22
CA ALA A 45 5.88 2.24 14.50
C ALA A 45 6.16 3.68 14.04
N GLU A 46 5.13 4.36 13.52
CA GLU A 46 5.20 5.80 13.20
C GLU A 46 5.51 6.62 14.44
N ALA A 47 5.04 6.22 15.62
CA ALA A 47 5.33 6.89 16.89
C ALA A 47 6.82 6.85 17.29
N GLU A 48 7.63 5.98 16.68
CA GLU A 48 9.09 5.95 16.88
C GLU A 48 9.82 6.76 15.82
N LEU A 49 9.31 6.78 14.58
CA LEU A 49 9.99 7.37 13.44
C LEU A 49 9.60 8.82 13.16
N HIS A 50 8.38 9.22 13.50
CA HIS A 50 7.82 10.55 13.23
C HIS A 50 8.04 10.99 11.76
N VAL A 51 7.72 10.12 10.81
CA VAL A 51 7.89 10.39 9.37
C VAL A 51 6.80 11.34 8.89
N LEU A 52 5.59 11.21 9.42
CA LEU A 52 4.48 12.08 9.11
C LEU A 52 4.58 13.37 9.96
N PRO A 53 4.26 14.54 9.37
CA PRO A 53 4.19 15.77 10.13
C PRO A 53 3.02 15.72 11.12
N ASP A 54 3.16 16.41 12.25
CA ASP A 54 2.13 16.47 13.30
C ASP A 54 0.80 17.08 12.80
N GLU A 55 0.88 18.03 11.85
CA GLU A 55 -0.27 18.73 11.29
C GLU A 55 -0.61 18.18 9.91
N LEU A 56 -1.60 17.31 9.83
CA LEU A 56 -2.18 16.79 8.57
C LEU A 56 -3.64 17.20 8.34
N GLU A 57 -4.31 17.77 9.34
CA GLU A 57 -5.72 18.15 9.26
C GLU A 57 -5.97 19.14 8.10
N GLY A 58 -7.00 18.86 7.30
CA GLY A 58 -7.37 19.68 6.15
C GLY A 58 -6.41 19.63 4.95
N LYS A 59 -5.43 18.71 4.93
CA LYS A 59 -4.53 18.51 3.78
C LYS A 59 -5.05 17.42 2.85
N ASP A 60 -4.76 17.57 1.56
CA ASP A 60 -4.92 16.51 0.58
C ASP A 60 -3.72 15.54 0.64
N ILE A 61 -4.00 14.24 0.67
CA ILE A 61 -2.99 13.18 0.72
C ILE A 61 -3.14 12.31 -0.52
N VAL A 62 -2.00 11.95 -1.14
CA VAL A 62 -1.94 10.97 -2.21
C VAL A 62 -0.97 9.87 -1.83
N GLU A 63 -1.43 8.62 -1.93
CA GLU A 63 -0.60 7.45 -1.74
C GLU A 63 -0.50 6.69 -3.07
N LEU A 64 0.73 6.49 -3.55
CA LEU A 64 0.99 5.89 -4.85
C LEU A 64 1.50 4.46 -4.69
N GLY A 65 0.81 3.51 -5.31
CA GLY A 65 1.16 2.09 -5.18
C GLY A 65 0.84 1.51 -3.80
N CYS A 66 -0.16 2.07 -3.11
CA CYS A 66 -0.58 1.70 -1.75
C CYS A 66 -0.82 0.19 -1.59
N GLY A 67 -1.36 -0.47 -2.61
CA GLY A 67 -1.60 -1.91 -2.59
C GLY A 67 -2.60 -2.28 -1.48
N THR A 68 -2.08 -2.69 -0.33
CA THR A 68 -2.90 -2.99 0.87
C THR A 68 -2.50 -2.17 2.10
N ALA A 69 -1.64 -1.17 1.91
CA ALA A 69 -1.49 -0.08 2.87
C ALA A 69 -2.84 0.58 3.10
#